data_AF-A0AB34Z150-F1
#
_entry.id   AF-A0AB34Z150-F1
#
_cell.length_a   1.000
_cell.length_b   1.000
_cell.length_c   1.000
_cell.angle_alpha   90.00
_cell.angle_beta   90.00
_cell.angle_gamma   90.00
#
_symmetry.space_group_name_H-M   'P 1'
#
loop_
_entity.id
_entity.type
_entity.pdbx_description
1 polymer ?
#
loop_
_entity_poly.entity_id
_entity_poly.type
_entity_poly.pdbx_seq_one_letter_code
_entity_poly.pdbx_strand_id
1 'polypeptide(L)'
;MTRLLRRKQELLKVLERPEIPLHTNAAENDLRSCVTKRKISGGTMSRDGRIARDTMLGIMKTCKKLGLSFWHYLGDRLAISTQKPAIPELAGLIIAKAR
;
A
#
# COMPACT_ATOMS: atom_id res chain seq x y z
N MET A 1 -14.68 24.79 17.13
CA MET A 1 -15.40 24.70 15.84
C MET A 1 -14.55 25.02 14.61
N THR A 2 -13.60 25.96 14.69
CA THR A 2 -12.90 26.57 13.54
C THR A 2 -12.18 25.59 12.61
N ARG A 3 -11.56 24.54 13.14
CA ARG A 3 -10.84 23.52 12.35
C ARG A 3 -11.74 22.76 11.38
N LEU A 4 -12.94 22.38 11.82
CA LEU A 4 -13.89 21.61 11.00
C LEU A 4 -14.51 22.49 9.91
N LEU A 5 -14.90 23.72 10.28
CA LEU A 5 -15.46 24.68 9.34
C LEU A 5 -14.49 25.03 8.21
N ARG A 6 -13.19 25.17 8.51
CA ARG A 6 -12.15 25.41 7.50
C ARG A 6 -11.98 24.28 6.49
N ARG A 7 -12.33 23.04 6.86
CA ARG A 7 -12.23 21.85 5.99
C ARG A 7 -13.59 21.40 5.45
N LYS A 8 -14.62 22.24 5.53
CA LYS A 8 -15.99 21.90 5.11
C LYS A 8 -16.05 21.35 3.68
N GLN A 9 -15.32 21.96 2.74
CA GLN A 9 -15.28 21.50 1.35
C GLN A 9 -14.69 20.08 1.22
N GLU A 10 -13.61 19.78 1.95
CA GLU A 10 -13.00 18.45 1.93
C GLU A 10 -13.89 17.39 2.58
N LEU A 11 -14.54 17.75 3.70
CA LEU A 11 -15.40 16.83 4.47
C LEU A 11 -16.72 16.52 3.77
N LEU A 12 -17.24 17.44 2.95
CA LEU A 12 -18.51 17.29 2.22
C LEU A 12 -18.33 16.82 0.77
N LYS A 13 -17.12 16.42 0.37
CA LYS A 13 -16.81 16.00 -1.00
C LYS A 13 -17.61 14.77 -1.45
N VAL A 14 -18.12 13.96 -0.52
CA VAL A 14 -19.01 12.83 -0.83
C VAL A 14 -20.33 13.27 -1.49
N LEU A 15 -20.77 14.50 -1.26
CA LEU A 15 -22.00 15.02 -1.87
C LEU A 15 -21.82 15.21 -3.39
N GLU A 16 -20.61 15.53 -3.83
CA GLU A 16 -20.24 15.62 -5.24
C GLU A 16 -19.83 14.26 -5.82
N ARG A 17 -19.29 13.37 -4.98
CA ARG A 17 -18.75 12.06 -5.36
C ARG A 17 -19.26 10.97 -4.41
N PRO A 18 -20.48 10.44 -4.62
CA PRO A 18 -21.09 9.48 -3.70
C PRO A 18 -20.33 8.15 -3.62
N GLU A 19 -19.47 7.85 -4.59
CA GLU A 19 -18.62 6.65 -4.61
C GLU A 19 -17.45 6.70 -3.62
N ILE A 20 -17.08 7.87 -3.10
CA ILE A 20 -16.01 7.96 -2.09
C ILE A 20 -16.59 7.76 -0.67
N PRO A 21 -15.96 6.91 0.16
CA PRO A 21 -16.40 6.73 1.54
C PRO A 21 -16.29 8.03 2.35
N LEU A 22 -17.27 8.25 3.25
CA LEU A 22 -17.26 9.35 4.24
C LEU A 22 -16.13 9.24 5.28
N HIS A 23 -15.45 8.10 5.36
CA HIS A 23 -14.41 7.80 6.35
C HIS A 23 -13.07 7.49 5.70
N THR A 24 -11.98 7.67 6.47
CA THR A 24 -10.60 7.44 6.02
C THR A 24 -10.05 6.05 6.32
N ASN A 25 -10.90 5.10 6.75
CA ASN A 25 -10.50 3.77 7.23
C ASN A 25 -9.53 3.02 6.30
N ALA A 26 -9.80 3.03 4.99
CA ALA A 26 -8.96 2.36 4.00
C ALA A 26 -7.54 2.97 3.95
N ALA A 27 -7.47 4.31 3.92
CA ALA A 27 -6.19 5.04 3.93
C ALA A 27 -5.43 4.82 5.24
N GLU A 28 -6.11 4.86 6.38
CA GLU A 28 -5.50 4.57 7.69
C GLU A 28 -4.95 3.14 7.77
N ASN A 29 -5.67 2.16 7.22
CA ASN A 29 -5.22 0.78 7.17
C ASN A 29 -3.99 0.58 6.28
N ASP A 30 -3.90 1.34 5.18
CA ASP A 30 -2.72 1.34 4.32
C ASP A 30 -1.51 1.93 5.05
N LEU A 31 -1.67 3.02 5.80
CA LEU A 31 -0.59 3.66 6.57
C LEU A 31 -0.18 2.88 7.83
N ARG A 32 -1.10 2.11 8.42
CA ARG A 32 -0.91 1.43 9.72
C ARG A 32 0.36 0.58 9.76
N SER A 33 0.67 -0.17 8.70
CA SER A 33 1.88 -1.01 8.68
C SER A 33 3.17 -0.18 8.74
N CYS A 34 3.22 0.97 8.07
CA CYS A 34 4.36 1.86 8.10
C CYS A 34 4.54 2.48 9.49
N VAL A 35 3.44 2.94 10.10
CA VAL A 35 3.46 3.53 11.45
C VAL A 35 3.86 2.50 12.50
N THR A 36 3.31 1.29 12.44
CA THR A 36 3.67 0.18 13.35
C THR A 36 5.13 -0.21 13.17
N LYS A 37 5.62 -0.37 11.94
CA LYS A 37 7.03 -0.70 11.69
C LYS A 37 7.95 0.38 12.26
N ARG A 38 7.63 1.67 12.04
CA ARG A 38 8.38 2.80 12.63
C ARG A 38 8.38 2.75 14.15
N LYS A 39 7.23 2.47 14.78
CA LYS A 39 7.10 2.37 16.24
C LYS A 39 8.00 1.27 16.80
N ILE A 40 8.04 0.11 16.15
CA ILE A 40 8.84 -1.04 16.59
C ILE A 40 10.33 -0.83 16.33
N SER A 41 10.71 -0.26 15.19
CA SER A 41 12.12 -0.15 14.77
C SER A 41 12.81 1.17 15.12
N GLY A 42 12.11 2.11 15.76
CA GLY A 42 12.63 3.47 16.00
C GLY A 42 12.78 4.31 14.73
N GLY A 43 12.18 3.90 13.61
CA GLY A 43 12.33 4.56 12.30
C GLY A 43 13.47 4.01 11.45
N THR A 44 13.96 4.84 10.53
CA THR A 44 15.00 4.49 9.53
C THR A 44 16.19 5.42 9.72
N MET A 45 17.39 4.86 9.90
CA MET A 45 18.60 5.64 10.20
C MET A 45 19.40 6.04 8.95
N SER A 46 19.11 5.43 7.80
CA SER A 46 19.77 5.74 6.52
C SER A 46 18.76 5.90 5.39
N ARG A 47 19.18 6.59 4.31
CA ARG A 47 18.40 6.72 3.08
C ARG A 47 18.12 5.35 2.46
N ASP A 48 19.13 4.49 2.38
CA ASP A 48 18.99 3.16 1.78
C ASP A 48 18.06 2.27 2.60
N GLY A 49 18.13 2.35 3.93
CA GLY A 49 17.20 1.66 4.82
C GLY A 49 15.76 2.15 4.66
N ARG A 50 15.55 3.44 4.40
CA ARG A 50 14.23 4.00 4.08
C ARG A 50 13.71 3.45 2.75
N ILE A 51 14.53 3.48 1.71
CA ILE A 51 14.16 2.97 0.38
C ILE A 51 13.82 1.47 0.48
N ALA A 52 14.69 0.67 1.10
CA ALA A 52 14.46 -0.76 1.27
C ALA A 52 13.14 -1.03 2.01
N ARG A 53 12.89 -0.34 3.12
CA ARG A 53 11.62 -0.46 3.87
C ARG A 53 10.42 -0.11 3.02
N ASP A 54 10.44 1.04 2.34
CA ASP A 54 9.31 1.57 1.59
C ASP A 54 8.99 0.69 0.37
N THR A 55 10.02 0.23 -0.34
CA THR A 55 9.89 -0.73 -1.44
C THR A 55 9.30 -2.05 -0.95
N MET A 56 9.84 -2.64 0.13
CA MET A 56 9.36 -3.94 0.62
C MET A 56 7.92 -3.86 1.15
N LEU A 57 7.57 -2.80 1.89
CA LEU A 57 6.20 -2.57 2.34
C LEU A 57 5.25 -2.33 1.16
N GLY A 58 5.69 -1.59 0.15
CA GLY A 58 4.94 -1.35 -1.07
C GLY A 58 4.62 -2.64 -1.82
N ILE A 59 5.62 -3.47 -2.09
CA ILE A 59 5.46 -4.78 -2.74
C ILE A 59 4.50 -5.65 -1.93
N MET A 60 4.73 -5.80 -0.62
CA MET A 60 3.89 -6.63 0.25
C MET A 60 2.42 -6.19 0.25
N LYS A 61 2.16 -4.88 0.36
CA LYS A 61 0.79 -4.33 0.35
C LYS A 61 0.12 -4.51 -1.01
N THR A 62 0.85 -4.34 -2.11
CA THR A 62 0.33 -4.54 -3.46
C THR A 62 0.00 -6.01 -3.71
N CYS A 63 0.89 -6.94 -3.35
CA CYS A 63 0.60 -8.39 -3.40
C CYS A 63 -0.69 -8.70 -2.64
N LYS A 64 -0.85 -8.17 -1.42
CA LYS A 64 -2.07 -8.36 -0.63
C LYS A 64 -3.33 -7.83 -1.33
N LYS A 65 -3.28 -6.65 -1.95
CA LYS A 65 -4.41 -6.05 -2.71
C LYS A 65 -4.76 -6.85 -3.98
N LEU A 66 -3.79 -7.56 -4.54
CA LEU A 66 -3.95 -8.43 -5.71
C LEU A 66 -4.32 -9.87 -5.35
N GLY A 67 -4.34 -10.24 -4.06
CA GLY A 67 -4.58 -11.62 -3.63
C GLY A 67 -3.39 -12.56 -3.86
N LEU A 68 -2.19 -12.01 -4.03
CA LEU A 68 -0.95 -12.76 -4.25
C LEU A 68 -0.18 -12.99 -2.95
N SER A 69 0.48 -14.14 -2.86
CA SER A 69 1.46 -14.40 -1.80
C SER A 69 2.72 -13.56 -2.04
N PHE A 70 3.03 -12.67 -1.09
CA PHE A 70 4.26 -11.87 -1.10
C PHE A 70 5.52 -12.75 -1.20
N TRP A 71 5.58 -13.86 -0.46
CA TRP A 71 6.74 -14.74 -0.46
C TRP A 71 6.93 -15.49 -1.77
N HIS A 72 5.83 -15.92 -2.42
CA HIS A 72 5.93 -16.49 -3.76
C HIS A 72 6.39 -15.44 -4.77
N TYR A 73 5.86 -14.22 -4.71
CA TYR A 73 6.30 -13.12 -5.57
C TYR A 73 7.77 -12.79 -5.36
N LEU A 74 8.22 -12.67 -4.12
CA LEU A 74 9.63 -12.38 -3.81
C LEU A 74 10.54 -13.53 -4.25
N GLY A 75 10.13 -14.78 -4.01
CA GLY A 75 10.89 -15.96 -4.43
C GLY A 75 11.02 -16.10 -5.95
N ASP A 76 9.97 -15.74 -6.69
CA ASP A 76 9.98 -15.63 -8.16
C ASP A 76 11.00 -14.58 -8.62
N ARG A 77 10.99 -13.38 -8.01
CA ARG A 77 11.95 -12.30 -8.34
C ARG A 77 13.40 -12.62 -8.00
N LEU A 78 13.62 -13.47 -7.00
CA LEU A 78 14.95 -13.90 -6.58
C LEU A 78 15.38 -15.24 -7.24
N ALA A 79 14.57 -15.78 -8.16
CA ALA A 79 14.81 -17.08 -8.80
C ALA A 79 14.99 -18.26 -7.82
N ILE A 80 14.38 -18.17 -6.63
CA ILE A 80 14.48 -19.20 -5.58
C ILE A 80 13.53 -20.38 -5.85
N SER A 81 12.43 -20.16 -6.56
CA SER A 81 11.45 -21.20 -6.89
C SER A 81 11.35 -21.37 -8.40
N THR A 82 11.99 -22.40 -8.94
CA THR A 82 12.04 -22.71 -10.38
C THR A 82 10.88 -23.56 -10.88
N GLN A 83 9.98 -24.00 -10.00
CA GLN A 83 8.94 -24.99 -10.32
C GLN A 83 7.57 -24.38 -10.64
N LYS A 84 7.36 -23.08 -10.46
CA LYS A 84 6.08 -22.40 -10.71
C LYS A 84 6.17 -21.49 -11.94
N PRO A 85 5.06 -21.28 -12.67
CA PRO A 85 5.04 -20.31 -13.75
C PRO A 85 5.40 -18.92 -13.20
N ALA A 86 6.16 -18.17 -13.99
CA ALA A 86 6.64 -16.85 -13.61
C ALA A 86 5.47 -15.93 -13.24
N ILE A 87 5.56 -15.27 -12.09
CA ILE A 87 4.50 -14.36 -11.65
C ILE A 87 4.65 -13.04 -12.43
N PRO A 88 3.62 -12.56 -13.14
CA PRO A 88 3.70 -11.30 -13.88
C PRO A 88 4.09 -10.12 -12.97
N GLU A 89 4.69 -9.10 -13.57
CA GLU A 89 5.03 -7.86 -12.86
C GLU A 89 3.80 -7.26 -12.18
N LEU A 90 3.97 -6.75 -10.95
CA LEU A 90 2.86 -6.12 -10.21
C LEU A 90 2.23 -4.97 -11.00
N ALA A 91 3.02 -4.21 -11.76
CA ALA A 91 2.53 -3.13 -12.61
C ALA A 91 1.54 -3.64 -13.67
N GLY A 92 1.85 -4.75 -14.34
CA GLY A 92 0.97 -5.36 -15.33
C GLY A 92 -0.33 -5.86 -14.71
N LEU A 93 -0.25 -6.47 -13.52
CA LEU A 93 -1.41 -6.95 -12.78
C LEU A 93 -2.32 -5.80 -12.29
N ILE A 94 -1.74 -4.68 -11.88
CA ILE A 94 -2.49 -3.48 -11.50
C ILE A 94 -3.25 -2.93 -12.72
N ILE A 95 -2.58 -2.80 -13.87
CA ILE A 95 -3.21 -2.30 -15.10
C ILE A 95 -4.35 -3.23 -15.54
N ALA A 96 -4.15 -4.54 -15.47
CA ALA A 96 -5.17 -5.52 -15.82
C ALA A 96 -6.40 -5.45 -14.90
N LYS A 97 -6.21 -5.13 -13.61
CA LYS A 97 -7.29 -5.03 -12.61
C LYS A 97 -8.00 -3.66 -12.62
N ALA A 98 -7.37 -2.63 -13.18
CA ALA A 98 -7.92 -1.28 -13.27
C ALA A 98 -8.85 -1.07 -14.47
N ARG A 99 -8.87 -2.02 -15.41
CA ARG A 99 -9.85 -2.10 -16.50
C ARG A 99 -11.10 -2.83 -16.04
#